data_AF-A0A3E2B1Z6-F1
#
_entry.id   AF-A0A3E2B1Z6-F1
#
_cell.length_a   1.000
_cell.length_b   1.000
_cell.length_c   1.000
_cell.angle_alpha   90.00
_cell.angle_beta   90.00
_cell.angle_gamma   90.00
#
_symmetry.space_group_name_H-M   'P 1'
#
loop_
_entity.id
_entity.type
_entity.pdbx_description
1 polymer ?
#
loop_
_entity_poly.entity_id
_entity_poly.type
_entity_poly.pdbx_seq_one_letter_code
_entity_poly.pdbx_strand_id
1 'polypeptide(L)'
;EDHADGVGMGIFNGDIGRIESIDPASGLVTVDFDGHRAAYPPDMMTQLELAYAVTVHKAQGSEYRAVILSAVEAAPMLLTRGILYTAMTRAKELLILVGDDQVVARMAANDRQQRRYSGLRARLARGGPEKEENHGPAPISSEPALPTQVSLL
;
A
#
# COMPACT_ATOMS: atom_id res chain seq x y z
N GLU A 1 35.12 -1.34 -19.96
CA GLU A 1 34.92 -0.66 -18.67
C GLU A 1 33.62 0.13 -18.77
N ASP A 2 32.61 -0.30 -18.04
CA ASP A 2 31.56 0.62 -17.58
C ASP A 2 31.08 0.10 -16.23
N HIS A 3 31.55 0.75 -15.18
CA HIS A 3 31.16 0.49 -13.80
C HIS A 3 29.79 1.13 -13.60
N ALA A 4 28.73 0.33 -13.72
CA ALA A 4 27.39 0.74 -13.26
C ALA A 4 27.32 0.58 -11.73
N ASP A 5 28.00 1.47 -11.02
CA ASP A 5 27.78 1.70 -9.60
C ASP A 5 26.39 2.32 -9.39
N GLY A 6 25.51 1.58 -8.71
CA GLY A 6 24.57 2.15 -7.74
C GLY A 6 23.35 2.94 -8.23
N VAL A 7 23.00 2.95 -9.52
CA VAL A 7 21.68 3.45 -9.97
C VAL A 7 20.74 2.26 -10.07
N GLY A 8 19.76 2.17 -9.16
CA GLY A 8 18.71 1.16 -9.25
C GLY A 8 18.07 1.19 -10.64
N MET A 9 17.70 0.03 -11.19
CA MET A 9 17.24 -0.15 -12.57
C MET A 9 15.97 0.65 -12.94
N GLY A 10 15.47 1.52 -12.06
CA GLY A 10 14.20 2.23 -12.22
C GLY A 10 12.97 1.34 -12.06
N ILE A 11 13.16 0.08 -11.65
CA ILE A 11 12.12 -0.93 -11.49
C ILE A 11 11.76 -1.04 -10.01
N PHE A 12 10.46 -0.99 -9.74
CA PHE A 12 9.89 -1.02 -8.40
C PHE A 12 8.99 -2.24 -8.19
N ASN A 13 8.75 -2.55 -6.93
CA ASN A 13 7.82 -3.63 -6.57
C ASN A 13 6.41 -3.30 -7.07
N GLY A 14 5.88 -4.18 -7.93
CA GLY A 14 4.56 -4.02 -8.52
C GLY A 14 4.59 -3.63 -10.00
N ASP A 15 5.76 -3.30 -10.57
CA ASP A 15 5.88 -3.05 -11.99
C ASP A 15 5.61 -4.34 -12.78
N ILE A 16 4.84 -4.21 -13.86
CA ILE A 16 4.47 -5.31 -14.74
C ILE A 16 5.28 -5.18 -16.01
N GLY A 17 6.10 -6.20 -16.29
CA GLY A 17 6.94 -6.27 -17.47
C GLY A 17 6.58 -7.44 -18.37
N ARG A 18 7.04 -7.38 -19.62
CA ARG A 18 6.94 -8.47 -20.59
C ARG A 18 8.32 -9.10 -20.77
N ILE A 19 8.39 -10.41 -20.65
CA ILE A 19 9.62 -11.15 -21.01
C ILE A 19 9.88 -10.94 -22.51
N GLU A 20 11.04 -10.37 -22.83
CA GLU A 20 11.49 -10.14 -24.20
C GLU A 20 12.31 -11.34 -24.70
N SER A 21 13.19 -11.89 -23.86
CA SER A 21 14.04 -13.02 -24.21
C SER A 21 14.45 -13.84 -22.98
N ILE A 22 14.78 -15.11 -23.22
CA ILE A 22 15.36 -16.03 -22.25
C ILE A 22 16.54 -16.70 -22.95
N ASP A 23 17.75 -16.56 -22.41
CA ASP A 23 18.92 -17.30 -22.87
C ASP A 23 19.03 -18.63 -22.12
N PRO A 24 18.81 -19.79 -22.78
CA PRO A 24 18.87 -21.08 -22.13
C PRO A 24 20.29 -21.50 -21.71
N ALA A 25 21.34 -20.91 -22.27
CA ALA A 25 22.72 -21.27 -21.92
C ALA A 25 23.18 -20.58 -20.63
N SER A 26 22.87 -19.29 -20.48
CA SER A 26 23.23 -18.51 -19.27
C SER A 26 22.12 -18.46 -18.21
N GLY A 27 20.88 -18.75 -18.59
CA GLY A 27 19.70 -18.56 -17.74
C GLY A 27 19.30 -17.08 -17.57
N LEU A 28 19.87 -16.18 -18.38
CA LEU A 28 19.57 -14.75 -18.33
C LEU A 28 18.18 -14.47 -18.91
N VAL A 29 17.33 -13.77 -18.16
CA VAL A 29 16.00 -13.32 -18.62
C VAL A 29 16.02 -11.82 -18.83
N THR A 30 15.59 -11.36 -20.00
CA THR A 30 15.40 -9.93 -20.27
C THR A 30 13.92 -9.58 -20.19
N VAL A 31 13.58 -8.60 -19.37
CA VAL A 31 12.20 -8.13 -19.17
C VAL A 31 12.12 -6.65 -19.55
N ASP A 32 11.10 -6.31 -20.32
CA ASP A 32 10.76 -4.94 -20.71
C ASP A 32 9.62 -4.42 -19.81
N PHE A 33 9.93 -3.44 -18.95
CA PHE A 33 8.97 -2.72 -18.09
C PHE A 33 8.64 -1.39 -18.74
N ASP A 34 7.72 -1.41 -19.70
CA ASP A 34 7.23 -0.22 -20.41
C ASP A 34 8.37 0.65 -20.98
N GLY A 35 9.28 0.01 -21.72
CA GLY A 35 10.45 0.66 -22.33
C GLY A 35 11.73 0.58 -21.48
N HIS A 36 11.63 0.18 -20.21
CA HIS A 36 12.78 -0.02 -19.33
C HIS A 36 13.19 -1.49 -19.34
N ARG A 37 14.27 -1.81 -20.06
CA ARG A 37 14.80 -3.18 -20.11
C ARG A 37 15.69 -3.46 -18.92
N ALA A 38 15.45 -4.58 -18.26
CA ALA A 38 16.33 -5.12 -17.25
C ALA A 38 16.66 -6.58 -17.51
N ALA A 39 17.91 -6.92 -17.24
CA ALA A 39 18.43 -8.27 -17.34
C ALA A 39 18.47 -8.88 -15.93
N TYR A 40 17.80 -10.02 -15.78
CA TYR A 40 17.74 -10.76 -14.53
C TYR A 40 18.57 -12.04 -14.68
N PRO A 41 19.71 -12.15 -13.97
CA PRO A 41 20.46 -13.39 -13.88
C PRO A 41 19.73 -14.42 -12.99
N PRO A 42 20.12 -15.71 -13.03
CA PRO A 42 19.43 -16.79 -12.31
C PRO A 42 19.24 -16.56 -10.81
N ASP A 43 20.19 -15.91 -10.15
CA ASP A 43 20.15 -15.57 -8.71
C ASP A 43 19.14 -14.48 -8.36
N MET A 44 18.70 -13.68 -9.35
CA MET A 44 17.65 -12.66 -9.19
C MET A 44 16.26 -13.13 -9.63
N MET A 45 16.12 -14.37 -10.11
CA MET A 45 14.83 -14.91 -10.59
C MET A 45 13.72 -14.87 -9.53
N THR A 46 14.07 -14.95 -8.25
CA THR A 46 13.10 -14.88 -7.13
C THR A 46 12.44 -13.52 -6.97
N GLN A 47 12.96 -12.49 -7.65
CA GLN A 47 12.37 -11.14 -7.68
C GLN A 47 11.27 -11.00 -8.75
N LEU A 48 11.14 -11.98 -9.65
CA LEU A 48 10.10 -12.00 -10.68
C LEU A 48 8.98 -12.99 -10.29
N GLU A 49 7.75 -12.56 -10.50
CA GLU A 49 6.55 -13.40 -10.37
C GLU A 49 5.69 -13.24 -11.62
N LEU A 50 5.02 -14.32 -12.04
CA LEU A 50 4.12 -14.26 -13.17
C LEU A 50 2.92 -13.33 -12.88
N ALA A 51 2.68 -12.38 -13.78
CA ALA A 51 1.62 -11.38 -13.63
C ALA A 51 0.33 -11.69 -14.41
N TYR A 52 0.08 -12.96 -14.78
CA TYR A 52 -1.14 -13.35 -15.51
C TYR A 52 -2.42 -13.12 -14.70
N ALA A 53 -2.31 -13.24 -13.37
CA ALA A 53 -3.37 -12.88 -12.44
C ALA A 53 -2.70 -12.20 -11.24
N VAL A 54 -3.21 -11.04 -10.86
CA VAL A 54 -2.71 -10.27 -9.72
C VAL A 54 -3.80 -10.11 -8.68
N THR A 55 -3.40 -10.05 -7.42
CA THR A 55 -4.36 -9.76 -6.35
C THR A 55 -4.81 -8.31 -6.44
N VAL A 56 -6.02 -8.02 -5.94
CA VAL A 56 -6.53 -6.64 -5.84
C VAL A 56 -5.57 -5.73 -5.07
N HIS A 57 -4.87 -6.28 -4.07
CA HIS A 57 -3.85 -5.56 -3.30
C HIS A 57 -2.62 -5.20 -4.14
N LYS A 58 -2.09 -6.13 -4.94
CA LYS A 58 -0.95 -5.85 -5.84
C LYS A 58 -1.32 -4.86 -6.95
N ALA A 59 -2.59 -4.78 -7.33
CA ALA A 59 -3.09 -3.82 -8.31
C ALA A 59 -3.38 -2.42 -7.76
N GLN A 60 -3.09 -2.13 -6.48
CA GLN A 60 -3.33 -0.80 -5.90
C GLN A 60 -2.54 0.28 -6.65
N GLY A 61 -3.21 1.39 -6.99
CA GLY A 61 -2.61 2.48 -7.77
C GLY A 61 -2.54 2.23 -9.28
N SER A 62 -2.68 0.99 -9.74
CA SER A 62 -2.70 0.65 -11.17
C SER A 62 -4.11 0.66 -11.76
N GLU A 63 -4.28 0.99 -13.03
CA GLU A 63 -5.58 0.92 -13.69
C GLU A 63 -5.46 0.29 -15.08
N TYR A 64 -6.46 -0.50 -15.44
CA TYR A 64 -6.48 -1.29 -16.66
C TYR A 64 -7.70 -0.93 -17.49
N ARG A 65 -7.55 -0.98 -18.81
CA ARG A 65 -8.66 -0.77 -19.74
C ARG A 65 -9.84 -1.69 -19.42
N ALA A 66 -9.55 -2.97 -19.23
CA ALA A 66 -10.52 -3.98 -18.80
C ALA A 66 -9.97 -4.80 -17.63
N VAL A 67 -10.84 -5.19 -16.70
CA VAL A 67 -10.52 -6.08 -15.57
C VAL A 67 -11.46 -7.27 -15.59
N ILE A 68 -10.90 -8.47 -15.42
CA ILE A 68 -11.65 -9.69 -15.13
C ILE A 68 -11.43 -10.01 -13.65
N LEU A 69 -12.50 -9.91 -12.86
CA LEU A 69 -12.45 -10.20 -11.42
C LEU A 69 -13.04 -11.58 -11.15
N SER A 70 -12.24 -12.45 -10.54
CA SER A 70 -12.71 -13.73 -10.00
C SER A 70 -13.47 -13.48 -8.70
N ALA A 71 -14.79 -13.69 -8.72
CA ALA A 71 -15.71 -13.52 -7.61
C ALA A 71 -16.11 -14.89 -7.03
N VAL A 72 -15.16 -15.55 -6.36
CA VAL A 72 -15.34 -16.88 -5.75
C VAL A 72 -15.15 -16.80 -4.24
N GLU A 73 -15.55 -17.86 -3.53
CA GLU A 73 -15.36 -17.96 -2.08
C GLU A 73 -13.87 -17.83 -1.72
N ALA A 74 -13.59 -17.05 -0.68
CA ALA A 74 -12.24 -16.74 -0.22
C ALA A 74 -12.22 -16.55 1.29
N ALA A 75 -11.04 -16.30 1.86
CA ALA A 75 -10.92 -15.98 3.28
C ALA A 75 -11.85 -14.79 3.65
N PRO A 76 -12.63 -14.87 4.74
CA PRO A 76 -13.65 -13.86 5.08
C PRO A 76 -13.12 -12.42 5.17
N MET A 77 -11.84 -12.25 5.52
CA MET A 77 -11.17 -10.95 5.57
C MET A 77 -11.00 -10.28 4.19
N LEU A 78 -11.02 -11.04 3.10
CA LEU A 78 -10.94 -10.53 1.73
C LEU A 78 -12.32 -10.21 1.16
N LEU A 79 -13.37 -10.83 1.71
CA LEU A 79 -14.74 -10.73 1.21
C LEU A 79 -15.46 -9.49 1.75
N THR A 80 -14.88 -8.32 1.54
CA THR A 80 -15.39 -7.04 2.05
C THR A 80 -15.77 -6.10 0.91
N ARG A 81 -16.66 -5.14 1.20
CA ARG A 81 -17.05 -4.08 0.27
C ARG A 81 -15.86 -3.26 -0.20
N GLY A 82 -14.88 -3.04 0.68
CA GLY A 82 -13.66 -2.29 0.36
C GLY A 82 -12.80 -2.96 -0.71
N ILE A 83 -12.64 -4.28 -0.64
CA ILE A 83 -11.89 -5.03 -1.65
C ILE A 83 -12.66 -5.05 -2.98
N LEU A 84 -13.97 -5.29 -2.95
CA LEU A 84 -14.81 -5.24 -4.15
C LEU A 84 -14.74 -3.87 -4.83
N TYR A 85 -14.92 -2.78 -4.06
CA TYR A 85 -14.81 -1.42 -4.55
C TYR A 85 -13.43 -1.13 -5.16
N THR A 86 -12.36 -1.55 -4.49
CA THR A 86 -11.00 -1.37 -5.00
C THR A 86 -10.84 -2.10 -6.34
N ALA A 87 -11.29 -3.36 -6.45
CA ALA A 87 -11.23 -4.12 -7.69
C ALA A 87 -12.02 -3.45 -8.83
N MET A 88 -13.24 -2.97 -8.55
CA MET A 88 -14.08 -2.27 -9.51
C MET A 88 -13.40 -1.00 -10.05
N THR A 89 -12.79 -0.21 -9.17
CA THR A 89 -12.10 1.04 -9.55
C THR A 89 -10.77 0.83 -10.26
N ARG A 90 -10.31 -0.42 -10.45
CA ARG A 90 -9.14 -0.69 -11.32
C ARG A 90 -9.54 -0.79 -12.80
N ALA A 91 -10.83 -0.96 -13.12
CA ALA A 91 -11.33 -1.01 -14.49
C ALA A 91 -11.67 0.39 -15.01
N LYS A 92 -11.08 0.77 -16.15
CA LYS A 92 -11.38 2.06 -16.82
C LYS A 92 -12.61 2.00 -17.71
N GLU A 93 -12.77 0.92 -18.48
CA GLU A 93 -13.82 0.81 -19.49
C GLU A 93 -14.73 -0.41 -19.28
N LEU A 94 -14.16 -1.54 -18.84
CA LEU A 94 -14.90 -2.80 -18.74
C LEU A 94 -14.51 -3.58 -17.49
N LEU A 95 -15.52 -4.01 -16.74
CA LEU A 95 -15.38 -4.97 -15.66
C LEU A 95 -16.18 -6.23 -15.99
N ILE A 96 -15.52 -7.38 -15.98
CA ILE A 96 -16.15 -8.69 -16.10
C ILE A 96 -16.03 -9.39 -14.75
N LEU A 97 -17.14 -9.81 -14.18
CA LEU A 97 -17.19 -10.63 -12.97
C LEU A 97 -17.34 -12.09 -13.37
N VAL A 98 -16.46 -12.95 -12.88
CA VAL A 98 -16.50 -14.40 -13.15
C VAL A 98 -16.58 -15.12 -11.82
N GLY A 99 -17.69 -15.81 -11.55
CA GLY A 99 -17.89 -16.55 -10.32
C GLY A 99 -19.34 -16.54 -9.85
N ASP A 100 -19.53 -16.48 -8.53
CA ASP A 100 -20.81 -16.59 -7.86
C ASP A 100 -21.37 -15.19 -7.53
N ASP A 101 -22.60 -14.92 -7.96
CA ASP A 101 -23.27 -13.65 -7.71
C ASP A 101 -23.58 -13.44 -6.21
N GLN A 102 -23.74 -14.52 -5.45
CA GLN A 102 -23.93 -14.49 -4.01
C GLN A 102 -22.67 -14.02 -3.28
N VAL A 103 -21.48 -14.36 -3.79
CA VAL A 103 -20.21 -13.86 -3.25
C VAL A 103 -20.13 -12.35 -3.45
N VAL A 104 -20.47 -11.86 -4.64
CA VAL A 104 -20.51 -10.41 -4.93
C VAL A 104 -21.52 -9.70 -4.02
N ALA A 105 -22.73 -10.25 -3.87
CA ALA A 105 -23.75 -9.69 -2.99
C ALA A 105 -23.29 -9.64 -1.53
N ARG A 106 -22.67 -10.71 -1.02
CA ARG A 106 -22.13 -10.76 0.34
C ARG A 106 -20.98 -9.78 0.55
N MET A 107 -20.06 -9.66 -0.42
CA MET A 107 -19.00 -8.65 -0.38
C MET A 107 -19.59 -7.24 -0.34
N ALA A 108 -20.56 -6.95 -1.20
CA ALA A 108 -21.26 -5.67 -1.23
C ALA A 108 -22.00 -5.39 0.09
N ALA A 109 -22.56 -6.39 0.76
CA ALA A 109 -23.21 -6.21 2.07
C ALA A 109 -22.21 -6.03 3.23
N ASN A 110 -20.99 -6.55 3.11
CA ASN A 110 -19.99 -6.56 4.18
C ASN A 110 -19.17 -5.26 4.23
N ASP A 111 -19.65 -4.26 4.96
CA ASP A 111 -18.98 -2.97 5.19
C ASP A 111 -17.93 -3.00 6.31
N ARG A 112 -17.60 -4.20 6.83
CA ARG A 112 -16.67 -4.37 7.94
C ARG A 112 -15.33 -3.73 7.62
N GLN A 113 -15.05 -2.61 8.29
CA GLN A 113 -13.73 -2.00 8.30
C GLN A 113 -12.89 -2.62 9.41
N GLN A 114 -11.64 -2.97 9.09
CA GLN A 114 -10.68 -3.38 10.10
C GLN A 114 -10.39 -2.19 11.01
N ARG A 115 -10.66 -2.31 12.31
CA ARG A 115 -10.32 -1.26 13.28
C ARG A 115 -8.80 -1.07 13.28
N ARG A 116 -8.37 0.13 12.88
CA ARG A 116 -6.96 0.51 12.89
C ARG A 116 -6.66 1.31 14.15
N TYR A 117 -5.92 0.72 15.07
CA TYR A 117 -5.42 1.42 16.24
C TYR A 117 -4.24 2.31 15.83
N SER A 118 -4.40 3.63 15.95
CA SER A 118 -3.35 4.60 15.66
C SER A 118 -3.45 5.80 16.60
N GLY A 119 -2.31 6.21 17.15
CA GLY A 119 -2.20 7.42 17.96
C GLY A 119 -2.25 8.72 17.16
N LEU A 120 -2.23 8.65 15.82
CA LEU A 120 -2.20 9.84 14.95
C LEU A 120 -3.38 10.78 15.22
N ARG A 121 -4.59 10.23 15.37
CA ARG A 121 -5.80 11.02 15.68
C ARG A 121 -5.63 11.78 17.00
N ALA A 122 -5.13 11.11 18.03
CA ALA A 122 -4.91 11.71 19.34
C ALA A 122 -3.81 12.79 19.32
N ARG A 123 -2.74 12.57 18.54
CA ARG A 123 -1.65 13.54 18.37
C ARG A 123 -2.09 14.79 17.60
N LEU A 124 -2.82 14.63 16.50
CA LEU A 124 -3.37 15.76 15.73
C LEU A 124 -4.34 16.60 16.57
N ALA A 125 -5.13 15.97 17.45
CA ALA A 125 -6.03 16.68 18.34
C ALA A 125 -5.32 17.51 19.42
N ARG A 126 -4.06 17.19 19.76
CA ARG A 126 -3.25 17.91 20.75
C ARG A 126 -2.32 18.97 20.15
N GLY A 127 -2.06 18.92 18.83
CA GLY A 127 -1.14 19.82 18.14
C GLY A 127 -1.80 20.94 17.33
N GLY A 128 -3.10 21.21 17.54
CA GLY A 128 -3.74 22.43 17.00
C GLY A 128 -3.15 23.68 17.66
N PRO A 129 -3.17 24.86 17.00
CA PRO A 129 -2.55 26.06 17.54
C PRO A 129 -3.10 26.31 18.94
N GLU A 130 -2.20 26.38 19.92
CA GLU A 130 -2.53 26.95 21.23
C GLU A 130 -3.14 28.32 20.92
N LYS A 131 -4.41 28.53 21.28
CA LYS A 131 -4.91 29.90 21.36
C LYS A 131 -3.96 30.59 22.31
N GLU A 132 -3.23 31.58 21.81
CA GLU A 132 -2.60 32.60 22.66
C GLU A 132 -3.73 33.20 23.50
N GLU A 133 -4.01 32.60 24.65
CA GLU A 133 -4.65 33.30 25.73
C GLU A 133 -3.68 34.41 26.09
N ASN A 134 -4.06 35.62 25.72
CA ASN A 134 -3.36 36.86 26.01
C ASN A 134 -3.33 37.03 27.54
N HIS A 135 -2.42 36.30 28.20
CA HIS A 135 -2.11 36.47 29.60
C HIS A 135 -1.34 37.78 29.69
N GLY A 136 -2.08 38.86 29.94
CA GLY A 136 -1.50 40.07 30.52
C GLY A 136 -0.65 39.69 31.74
N PRO A 137 0.40 40.48 32.06
CA PRO A 137 1.41 40.06 33.01
C PRO A 137 0.78 39.67 34.34
N ALA A 138 1.03 38.43 34.77
CA ALA A 138 0.56 37.91 36.05
C ALA A 138 1.09 38.79 37.20
N PRO A 139 0.29 39.05 38.24
CA PRO A 139 0.75 39.81 39.40
C PRO A 139 1.84 39.02 40.11
N ILE A 140 2.96 39.68 40.37
CA ILE A 140 4.08 39.16 41.14
C ILE A 140 3.63 38.99 42.61
N SER A 141 3.29 37.77 43.01
CA SER A 141 3.14 37.41 44.42
C SER A 141 4.44 36.82 44.94
N SER A 142 5.07 37.53 45.87
CA SER A 142 6.28 37.14 46.58
C SER A 142 5.99 36.13 47.69
N GLU A 143 6.14 34.84 47.43
CA GLU A 143 6.31 33.84 48.50
C GLU A 143 7.35 32.78 48.09
N PRO A 144 8.26 32.37 49.00
CA PRO A 144 9.32 31.43 48.69
C PRO A 144 8.81 29.98 48.69
N ALA A 145 9.22 29.20 47.69
CA ALA A 145 8.84 27.81 47.51
C ALA A 145 9.48 26.89 48.58
N LEU A 146 8.65 26.04 49.21
CA LEU A 146 9.11 24.89 49.99
C LEU A 146 9.35 23.68 49.06
N PRO A 147 10.38 22.86 49.30
CA PRO A 147 10.72 21.75 48.42
C PRO A 147 9.73 20.60 48.59
N THR A 148 9.05 20.21 47.52
CA THR A 148 8.23 18.98 47.50
C THR A 148 9.04 17.83 46.93
N GLN A 149 9.15 16.76 47.71
CA GLN A 149 9.84 15.50 47.39
C GLN A 149 9.18 14.79 46.18
N VAL A 150 10.01 14.27 45.29
CA VAL A 150 9.59 13.40 44.17
C VAL A 150 9.54 11.96 44.67
N SER A 151 8.37 11.32 44.56
CA SER A 151 8.21 9.87 44.73
C SER A 151 8.18 9.23 43.33
N LEU A 152 9.08 8.26 43.11
CA LEU A 152 9.22 7.53 41.85
C LEU A 152 8.36 6.26 41.86
N LEU A 153 7.58 6.09 40.79
CA LEU A 153 7.20 4.79 40.21
C LEU A 153 7.48 4.85 38.72
#